data_AF-A0A9P6NFZ6-F1
#
_entry.id   AF-A0A9P6NFZ6-F1
#
_cell.length_a   1.000
_cell.length_b   1.000
_cell.length_c   1.000
_cell.angle_alpha   90.00
_cell.angle_beta   90.00
_cell.angle_gamma   90.00
#
_symmetry.space_group_name_H-M   'P 1'
#
loop_
_entity.id
_entity.type
_entity.pdbx_description
1 polymer ?
#
loop_
_entity_poly.entity_id
_entity_poly.type
_entity_poly.pdbx_seq_one_letter_code
_entity_poly.pdbx_strand_id
1 'polypeptide(L)'
;VQLFAHFILNHDNDAFHGCPYGFCCAFEAFPKPYEVEVAFPDHHIFFWHEFGGIPGVGTNLIADPQTGFFGYETRQHPGFILGPLDYRYRENGHDEGYPRYGAVIAGLKPWPNNIYPSSYNKLPPHPKCGDFISVNKDPGQNQAYGKVVYTPAPASAYFPP
;
A
#
# COMPACT_ATOMS: atom_id res chain seq x y z
N VAL A 1 -11.10 -11.93 11.24
CA VAL A 1 -9.90 -12.15 10.40
C VAL A 1 -10.03 -11.17 9.26
N GLN A 2 -9.10 -10.22 9.15
CA GLN A 2 -9.11 -9.26 8.06
C GLN A 2 -8.59 -9.97 6.80
N LEU A 3 -9.31 -9.85 5.69
CA LEU A 3 -8.97 -10.54 4.45
C LEU A 3 -8.43 -9.59 3.39
N PHE A 4 -8.93 -8.36 3.40
CA PHE A 4 -8.40 -7.29 2.58
C PHE A 4 -8.69 -5.92 3.19
N ALA A 5 -7.98 -4.91 2.70
CA ALA A 5 -8.27 -3.51 2.97
C ALA A 5 -8.42 -2.70 1.68
N HIS A 6 -9.36 -1.77 1.67
CA HIS A 6 -9.53 -0.76 0.62
C HIS A 6 -9.10 0.59 1.16
N PHE A 7 -8.15 1.22 0.47
CA PHE A 7 -7.62 2.53 0.78
C PHE A 7 -8.03 3.50 -0.32
N ILE A 8 -8.70 4.58 0.06
CA ILE A 8 -9.15 5.65 -0.84
C ILE A 8 -8.23 6.85 -0.61
N LEU A 9 -7.53 7.30 -1.65
CA LEU A 9 -6.64 8.45 -1.55
C LEU A 9 -7.45 9.73 -1.36
N ASN A 10 -6.96 10.60 -0.48
CA ASN A 10 -7.45 11.96 -0.34
C ASN A 10 -6.51 12.91 -1.10
N HIS A 11 -6.90 13.27 -2.32
CA HIS A 11 -6.12 14.11 -3.21
C HIS A 11 -5.93 15.56 -2.72
N ASP A 12 -6.74 16.04 -1.77
CA ASP A 12 -6.53 17.34 -1.13
C ASP A 12 -5.19 17.37 -0.35
N ASN A 13 -4.69 16.20 0.03
CA ASN A 13 -3.45 16.01 0.77
C ASN A 13 -2.29 15.53 -0.11
N ASP A 14 -2.43 15.48 -1.44
CA ASP A 14 -1.34 15.01 -2.32
C ASP A 14 -0.06 15.84 -2.23
N ALA A 15 -0.20 17.12 -1.89
CA ALA A 15 0.92 18.03 -1.65
C ALA A 15 1.36 18.05 -0.17
N PHE A 16 0.58 17.43 0.72
CA PHE A 16 0.89 17.38 2.14
C PHE A 16 1.84 16.21 2.37
N HIS A 17 3.11 16.50 2.63
CA HIS A 17 4.07 15.52 3.15
C HIS A 17 4.38 14.30 2.24
N GLY A 18 3.84 14.28 1.02
CA GLY A 18 3.85 13.10 0.13
C GLY A 18 2.64 12.19 0.38
N CYS A 19 2.05 11.63 -0.67
CA CYS A 19 0.99 10.62 -0.59
C CYS A 19 1.58 9.25 -0.14
N PRO A 20 0.77 8.30 0.36
CA PRO A 20 -0.70 8.28 0.40
C PRO A 20 -1.28 8.74 1.75
N TYR A 21 -2.13 9.77 1.70
CA TYR A 21 -3.10 10.06 2.76
C TYR A 21 -4.48 9.66 2.28
N GLY A 22 -5.32 9.18 3.18
CA GLY A 22 -6.59 8.63 2.75
C GLY A 22 -7.36 7.95 3.86
N PHE A 23 -8.43 7.31 3.44
CA PHE A 23 -9.31 6.56 4.30
C PHE A 23 -9.14 5.06 4.02
N CYS A 24 -8.96 4.26 5.08
CA CYS A 24 -8.78 2.82 4.98
C CYS A 24 -9.96 2.08 5.61
N CYS A 25 -10.54 1.14 4.86
CA CYS A 25 -11.54 0.19 5.34
C CYS A 25 -10.97 -1.22 5.28
N ALA A 26 -10.96 -1.93 6.41
CA ALA A 26 -10.63 -3.35 6.46
C ALA A 26 -11.91 -4.19 6.41
N PHE A 27 -11.86 -5.32 5.71
CA PHE A 27 -13.02 -6.19 5.48
C PHE A 27 -12.70 -7.64 5.85
N GLU A 28 -13.71 -8.31 6.40
CA GLU A 28 -13.65 -9.74 6.75
C GLU A 28 -14.31 -10.64 5.71
N ALA A 29 -14.93 -10.08 4.68
CA ALA A 29 -15.49 -10.81 3.55
C ALA A 29 -14.48 -10.81 2.40
N PHE A 30 -14.11 -11.96 1.86
CA PHE A 30 -13.16 -12.02 0.75
C PHE A 30 -13.88 -11.85 -0.59
N PRO A 31 -13.55 -10.82 -1.39
CA PRO A 31 -14.22 -10.56 -2.65
C PRO A 31 -13.71 -11.53 -3.72
N LYS A 32 -14.58 -11.85 -4.66
CA LYS A 32 -14.19 -12.52 -5.90
C LYS A 32 -13.56 -11.50 -6.87
N PRO A 33 -12.72 -11.96 -7.81
CA PRO A 33 -12.05 -11.04 -8.74
C PRO A 33 -12.99 -10.08 -9.50
N TYR A 34 -14.18 -10.57 -9.89
CA TYR A 34 -15.16 -9.77 -10.64
C TYR A 34 -15.96 -8.79 -9.77
N GLU A 35 -15.81 -8.83 -8.45
CA GLU A 35 -16.49 -7.93 -7.50
C GLU A 35 -15.66 -6.69 -7.19
N VAL A 36 -14.42 -6.63 -7.70
CA VAL A 36 -13.49 -5.53 -7.47
C VAL A 36 -13.39 -4.66 -8.72
N GLU A 37 -13.77 -3.39 -8.58
CA GLU A 37 -13.52 -2.37 -9.58
C GLU A 37 -12.20 -1.67 -9.28
N VAL A 38 -11.32 -1.62 -10.29
CA VAL A 38 -10.04 -0.91 -10.17
C VAL A 38 -10.27 0.55 -10.53
N ALA A 39 -10.18 1.41 -9.51
CA ALA A 39 -10.15 2.85 -9.69
C ALA A 39 -8.71 3.35 -9.51
N PHE A 40 -7.96 3.36 -10.61
CA PHE A 40 -6.57 3.80 -10.68
C PHE A 40 -6.52 5.27 -11.15
N PRO A 41 -5.77 6.18 -10.49
CA PRO A 41 -4.79 5.98 -9.39
C PRO A 41 -5.37 6.23 -7.98
N ASP A 42 -6.68 6.40 -7.84
CA ASP A 42 -7.30 6.99 -6.64
C ASP A 42 -7.50 5.98 -5.48
N HIS A 43 -7.26 4.68 -5.72
CA HIS A 43 -7.50 3.63 -4.74
C HIS A 43 -6.40 2.56 -4.70
N HIS A 44 -6.19 1.98 -3.51
CA HIS A 44 -5.42 0.75 -3.32
C HIS A 44 -6.25 -0.31 -2.65
N ILE A 45 -6.00 -1.56 -3.06
CA ILE A 45 -6.56 -2.73 -2.41
C ILE A 45 -5.41 -3.61 -1.99
N PHE A 46 -5.42 -4.01 -0.73
CA PHE A 46 -4.39 -4.83 -0.15
C PHE A 46 -5.02 -6.13 0.34
N PHE A 47 -4.51 -7.27 -0.13
CA PHE A 47 -5.02 -8.59 0.22
C PHE A 47 -4.10 -9.29 1.21
N TRP A 48 -4.66 -9.78 2.30
CA TRP A 48 -3.91 -10.54 3.31
C TRP A 48 -3.78 -12.00 2.90
N HIS A 49 -2.86 -12.71 3.56
CA HIS A 49 -2.67 -14.15 3.39
C HIS A 49 -2.39 -14.59 1.94
N GLU A 50 -1.78 -13.71 1.14
CA GLU A 50 -1.41 -13.97 -0.27
C GLU A 50 -2.61 -14.28 -1.18
N PHE A 51 -3.82 -13.85 -0.80
CA PHE A 51 -5.03 -14.18 -1.56
C PHE A 51 -5.27 -13.32 -2.80
N GLY A 52 -4.52 -12.23 -2.98
CA GLY A 52 -4.71 -11.29 -4.08
C GLY A 52 -4.22 -11.77 -5.45
N GLY A 53 -3.63 -12.96 -5.58
CA GLY A 53 -3.19 -13.56 -6.85
C GLY A 53 -1.80 -13.11 -7.34
N ILE A 54 -1.30 -11.95 -6.92
CA ILE A 54 0.10 -11.55 -7.17
C ILE A 54 0.76 -11.11 -5.86
N PRO A 55 2.09 -11.24 -5.74
CA PRO A 55 2.81 -10.62 -4.64
C PRO A 55 2.53 -9.12 -4.60
N GLY A 56 2.22 -8.59 -3.41
CA GLY A 56 2.16 -7.16 -3.21
C GLY A 56 3.53 -6.53 -3.41
N VAL A 57 3.55 -5.31 -3.96
CA VAL A 57 4.79 -4.52 -4.17
C VAL A 57 5.42 -4.01 -2.86
N GLY A 58 4.72 -4.19 -1.73
CA GLY A 58 5.10 -3.66 -0.42
C GLY A 58 4.74 -2.19 -0.25
N THR A 59 4.83 -1.70 0.98
CA THR A 59 4.68 -0.27 1.29
C THR A 59 6.06 0.34 1.46
N ASN A 60 6.27 1.54 0.90
CA ASN A 60 7.48 2.29 1.17
C ASN A 60 7.54 2.74 2.64
N LEU A 61 8.73 3.14 3.06
CA LEU A 61 8.93 3.86 4.32
C LEU A 61 8.15 5.18 4.28
N ILE A 62 7.78 5.71 5.43
CA ILE A 62 7.17 7.04 5.49
C ILE A 62 8.32 8.05 5.40
N ALA A 63 8.19 9.09 4.57
CA ALA A 63 9.17 10.17 4.52
C ALA A 63 8.75 11.31 5.45
N ASP A 64 9.72 11.82 6.22
CA ASP A 64 9.58 13.09 6.91
C ASP A 64 9.40 14.18 5.85
N PRO A 65 8.38 15.02 6.00
CA PRO A 65 8.00 15.96 4.97
C PRO A 65 8.86 17.22 4.89
N GLN A 66 9.53 17.58 5.98
CA GLN A 66 10.35 18.78 6.03
C GLN A 66 11.74 18.49 5.48
N THR A 67 12.20 17.25 5.62
CA THR A 67 13.59 16.85 5.38
C THR A 67 13.74 15.76 4.32
N GLY A 68 12.68 15.02 4.00
CA GLY A 68 12.71 13.85 3.12
C GLY A 68 13.40 12.62 3.73
N PHE A 69 13.74 12.65 5.02
CA PHE A 69 14.32 11.52 5.74
C PHE A 69 13.28 10.47 6.06
N PHE A 70 13.59 9.20 5.92
CA PHE A 70 12.62 8.16 6.22
C PHE A 70 12.42 7.94 7.73
N GLY A 71 11.23 7.46 8.06
CA GLY A 71 10.82 7.05 9.39
C GLY A 71 9.59 6.15 9.33
N TYR A 72 8.91 6.02 10.47
CA TYR A 72 7.76 5.15 10.62
C TYR A 72 6.85 5.64 11.74
N GLU A 73 5.60 5.20 11.70
CA GLU A 73 4.64 5.37 12.78
C GLU A 73 4.25 3.99 13.30
N THR A 74 3.93 3.89 14.58
CA THR A 74 3.41 2.63 15.14
C THR A 74 2.14 2.90 15.94
N ARG A 75 1.33 1.87 16.11
CA ARG A 75 0.15 1.95 16.98
C ARG A 75 0.55 2.22 18.44
N GLN A 76 1.69 1.69 18.87
CA GLN A 76 2.20 1.75 20.24
C GLN A 76 2.78 3.12 20.58
N HIS A 77 3.24 3.88 19.59
CA HIS A 77 3.85 5.19 19.75
C HIS A 77 3.13 6.22 18.86
N PRO A 78 2.30 7.11 19.44
CA PRO A 78 1.64 8.14 18.65
C PRO A 78 2.69 9.10 18.07
N GLY A 79 2.69 9.25 16.75
CA GLY A 79 3.54 10.18 16.01
C GLY A 79 4.68 9.54 15.21
N PHE A 80 5.30 10.35 14.37
CA PHE A 80 6.39 9.95 13.48
C PHE A 80 7.70 9.75 14.24
N ILE A 81 8.32 8.59 14.03
CA ILE A 81 9.64 8.23 14.56
C ILE A 81 10.63 8.25 13.39
N LEU A 82 11.59 9.16 13.47
CA LEU A 82 12.68 9.26 12.50
C LEU A 82 13.63 8.05 12.62
N GLY A 83 13.99 7.44 11.50
CA GLY A 83 14.97 6.35 11.45
C GLY A 83 14.38 4.96 11.12
N PRO A 84 15.14 3.87 11.38
CA PRO A 84 14.83 2.50 10.91
C PRO A 84 13.42 2.07 11.26
N LEU A 85 12.74 1.41 10.30
CA LEU A 85 11.64 0.53 10.67
C LEU A 85 12.11 -0.42 11.78
N ASP A 86 11.41 -0.36 12.91
CA ASP A 86 11.58 -1.34 13.96
C ASP A 86 10.68 -2.54 13.69
N TYR A 87 11.29 -3.58 13.13
CA TYR A 87 10.60 -4.82 12.76
C TYR A 87 10.02 -5.59 13.94
N ARG A 88 10.33 -5.22 15.19
CA ARG A 88 9.69 -5.82 16.38
C ARG A 88 8.19 -5.50 16.44
N TYR A 89 7.76 -4.39 15.83
CA TYR A 89 6.35 -4.00 15.76
C TYR A 89 5.68 -4.47 14.46
N ARG A 90 6.34 -5.31 13.66
CA ARG A 90 5.75 -5.85 12.44
C ARG A 90 4.67 -6.88 12.80
N GLU A 91 3.42 -6.55 12.51
CA GLU A 91 2.27 -7.42 12.78
C GLU A 91 1.94 -8.31 11.57
N ASN A 92 2.95 -9.02 11.03
CA ASN A 92 2.70 -10.05 10.03
C ASN A 92 1.78 -11.11 10.62
N GLY A 93 0.71 -11.47 9.91
CA GLY A 93 -0.22 -12.50 10.39
C GLY A 93 -0.90 -12.10 11.70
N HIS A 94 -1.21 -10.81 11.90
CA HIS A 94 -1.83 -10.31 13.14
C HIS A 94 -3.12 -11.07 13.55
N ASP A 95 -3.80 -11.71 12.59
CA ASP A 95 -4.99 -12.53 12.79
C ASP A 95 -4.72 -14.01 13.15
N GLU A 96 -3.47 -14.50 13.11
CA GLU A 96 -3.15 -15.93 13.29
C GLU A 96 -3.62 -16.49 14.63
N GLY A 97 -3.64 -15.65 15.67
CA GLY A 97 -4.13 -15.99 17.01
C GLY A 97 -5.65 -15.91 17.17
N TYR A 98 -6.40 -15.45 16.16
CA TYR A 98 -7.84 -15.22 16.31
C TYR A 98 -8.63 -16.54 16.28
N PRO A 99 -9.72 -16.64 17.07
CA PRO A 99 -10.62 -17.78 16.99
C PRO A 99 -11.08 -18.03 15.55
N ARG A 100 -11.02 -19.29 15.13
CA ARG A 100 -11.41 -19.76 13.78
C ARG A 100 -10.50 -19.32 12.63
N TYR A 101 -9.36 -18.68 12.88
CA TYR A 101 -8.40 -18.29 11.82
C TYR A 101 -8.14 -19.42 10.82
N GLY A 102 -7.70 -20.58 11.29
CA GLY A 102 -7.42 -21.72 10.42
C GLY A 102 -8.63 -22.21 9.62
N ALA A 103 -9.83 -22.18 10.20
CA ALA A 103 -11.05 -22.59 9.51
C ALA A 103 -11.47 -21.59 8.42
N VAL A 104 -11.31 -20.28 8.68
CA VAL A 104 -11.57 -19.22 7.70
C VAL A 104 -10.60 -19.33 6.53
N ILE A 105 -9.29 -19.37 6.82
CA ILE A 105 -8.25 -19.45 5.79
C ILE A 105 -8.38 -20.71 4.94
N ALA A 106 -8.63 -21.88 5.55
CA ALA A 106 -8.79 -23.14 4.81
C ALA A 106 -10.04 -23.17 3.90
N GLY A 107 -11.06 -22.35 4.20
CA GLY A 107 -12.29 -22.27 3.41
C GLY A 107 -12.20 -21.33 2.21
N LEU A 108 -11.13 -20.55 2.10
CA LEU A 108 -10.96 -19.54 1.05
C LEU A 108 -10.11 -20.06 -0.11
N LYS A 109 -10.38 -19.53 -1.31
CA LYS A 109 -9.59 -19.80 -2.51
C LYS A 109 -8.86 -18.52 -2.92
N PRO A 110 -7.51 -18.52 -2.95
CA PRO A 110 -6.75 -17.40 -3.49
C PRO A 110 -7.19 -17.08 -4.92
N TRP A 111 -7.05 -15.81 -5.32
CA TRP A 111 -7.22 -15.44 -6.72
C TRP A 111 -6.17 -16.13 -7.61
N PRO A 112 -6.49 -16.44 -8.88
CA PRO A 112 -5.52 -17.03 -9.79
C PRO A 112 -4.32 -16.12 -10.06
N ASN A 113 -3.13 -16.69 -10.24
CA ASN A 113 -1.90 -15.91 -10.45
C ASN A 113 -1.85 -15.12 -11.77
N ASN A 114 -2.74 -15.43 -12.70
CA ASN A 114 -2.87 -14.79 -14.01
C ASN A 114 -4.10 -13.87 -14.10
N ILE A 115 -4.69 -13.50 -12.97
CA ILE A 115 -5.91 -12.69 -12.95
C ILE A 115 -5.68 -11.25 -13.42
N TYR A 116 -4.47 -10.72 -13.24
CA TYR A 116 -4.09 -9.39 -13.72
C TYR A 116 -3.41 -9.45 -15.10
N PRO A 117 -3.64 -8.45 -15.97
CA PRO A 117 -2.87 -8.28 -17.18
C PRO A 117 -1.37 -8.15 -16.90
N SER A 118 -0.51 -8.61 -17.81
CA SER A 118 0.96 -8.48 -17.65
C SER A 118 1.46 -7.03 -17.61
N SER A 119 0.64 -6.07 -18.06
CA SER A 119 0.89 -4.63 -17.95
C SER A 119 0.95 -4.15 -16.49
N TYR A 120 0.27 -4.82 -15.55
CA TYR A 120 0.35 -4.49 -14.12
C TYR A 120 1.76 -4.57 -13.56
N ASN A 121 2.58 -5.50 -14.08
CA ASN A 121 3.99 -5.63 -13.66
C ASN A 121 4.86 -4.45 -14.11
N LYS A 122 4.33 -3.56 -14.97
CA LYS A 122 5.03 -2.35 -15.43
C LYS A 122 4.58 -1.10 -14.66
N LEU A 123 3.54 -1.20 -13.83
CA LEU A 123 3.09 -0.08 -13.02
C LEU A 123 4.13 0.26 -11.96
N PRO A 124 4.30 1.55 -11.63
CA PRO A 124 5.15 1.95 -10.51
C PRO A 124 4.70 1.28 -9.19
N PRO A 125 5.63 0.89 -8.32
CA PRO A 125 5.31 0.22 -7.05
C PRO A 125 4.64 1.12 -6.01
N HIS A 126 4.60 2.44 -6.21
CA HIS A 126 3.99 3.40 -5.29
C HIS A 126 2.97 4.26 -5.99
N PRO A 127 1.87 4.64 -5.31
CA PRO A 127 0.90 5.58 -5.87
C PRO A 127 1.54 6.84 -6.41
N LYS A 128 0.85 7.43 -7.36
CA LYS A 128 1.09 8.81 -7.75
C LYS A 128 0.51 9.72 -6.67
N CYS A 129 1.25 10.74 -6.27
CA CYS A 129 0.71 11.83 -5.45
C CYS A 129 0.14 12.88 -6.39
N GLY A 130 -1.16 12.80 -6.63
CA GLY A 130 -1.83 13.59 -7.64
C GLY A 130 -2.98 12.80 -8.25
N ASP A 131 -4.03 13.50 -8.64
CA ASP A 131 -5.08 12.97 -9.51
C ASP A 131 -4.50 12.41 -10.84
N PHE A 132 -5.33 11.77 -11.65
CA PHE A 132 -4.88 11.16 -12.90
C PHE A 132 -4.13 12.10 -13.87
N ILE A 133 -4.49 13.39 -13.93
CA ILE A 133 -4.00 14.33 -14.95
C ILE A 133 -2.84 15.23 -14.46
N SER A 134 -2.65 15.35 -13.16
CA SER A 134 -1.65 16.22 -12.56
C SER A 134 -0.23 15.64 -12.61
N VAL A 135 0.77 16.43 -12.24
CA VAL A 135 2.14 15.92 -12.03
C VAL A 135 2.20 15.05 -10.78
N ASN A 136 3.13 14.10 -10.73
CA ASN A 136 3.40 13.37 -9.48
C ASN A 136 4.10 14.29 -8.48
N LYS A 137 3.45 14.55 -7.34
CA LYS A 137 3.91 15.42 -6.26
C LYS A 137 4.67 14.69 -5.15
N ASP A 138 4.94 13.40 -5.33
CA ASP A 138 5.72 12.62 -4.38
C ASP A 138 7.11 13.26 -4.22
N PRO A 139 7.53 13.63 -2.99
CA PRO A 139 8.84 14.25 -2.76
C PRO A 139 10.00 13.25 -2.86
N GLY A 140 9.72 11.95 -2.92
CA GLY A 140 10.73 10.88 -2.90
C GLY A 140 11.36 10.67 -1.52
N GLN A 141 12.40 9.85 -1.48
CA GLN A 141 13.15 9.54 -0.26
C GLN A 141 14.63 9.82 -0.45
N ASN A 142 15.07 10.96 0.07
CA ASN A 142 16.38 11.50 -0.27
C ASN A 142 17.52 10.87 0.54
N GLN A 143 17.27 10.27 1.71
CA GLN A 143 18.31 9.61 2.50
C GLN A 143 17.74 8.53 3.43
N ALA A 144 17.94 7.25 3.11
CA ALA A 144 18.00 6.21 4.14
C ALA A 144 19.44 5.74 4.29
N TYR A 145 20.07 6.06 5.41
CA TYR A 145 21.42 5.58 5.75
C TYR A 145 22.47 5.82 4.65
N GLY A 146 22.43 6.98 4.00
CA GLY A 146 23.36 7.33 2.93
C GLY A 146 23.05 6.71 1.57
N LYS A 147 21.83 6.20 1.34
CA LYS A 147 21.36 5.75 0.02
C LYS A 147 20.04 6.43 -0.35
N VAL A 148 19.90 6.81 -1.63
CA VAL A 148 18.59 7.11 -2.23
C VAL A 148 17.85 5.78 -2.33
N VAL A 149 16.73 5.66 -1.60
CA VAL A 149 15.94 4.42 -1.56
C VAL A 149 14.84 4.45 -2.60
N TYR A 150 14.28 5.63 -2.87
CA TYR A 150 13.13 5.76 -3.73
C TYR A 150 13.13 7.11 -4.45
N THR A 151 13.07 7.02 -5.78
CA THR A 151 12.82 8.14 -6.68
C THR A 151 11.42 7.95 -7.28
N PRO A 152 10.53 8.93 -7.16
CA PRO A 152 9.18 8.82 -7.70
C PRO A 152 9.15 8.65 -9.21
N ALA A 153 8.25 7.81 -9.69
CA ALA A 153 8.00 7.67 -11.12
C ALA A 153 7.30 8.92 -11.67
N PRO A 154 7.56 9.31 -12.93
CA PRO A 154 6.83 10.41 -13.55
C PRO A 154 5.35 10.07 -13.70
N ALA A 155 4.48 11.09 -13.78
CA ALA A 155 3.04 10.90 -13.97
C ALA A 155 2.69 10.02 -15.19
N SER A 156 3.50 10.08 -16.26
CA SER A 156 3.32 9.28 -17.47
C SER A 156 3.55 7.77 -17.29
N ALA A 157 4.16 7.35 -16.19
CA ALA A 157 4.33 5.93 -15.87
C ALA A 157 3.06 5.29 -15.27
N TYR A 158 2.08 6.10 -14.88
CA TYR A 158 0.81 5.67 -14.32
C TYR A 158 -0.23 5.66 -15.43
N PHE A 159 -0.74 4.48 -15.77
CA PHE A 159 -1.76 4.31 -16.81
C PHE A 159 -2.85 3.34 -16.33
N PRO A 160 -4.11 3.53 -16.77
CA PRO A 160 -5.18 2.59 -16.43
C PRO A 160 -4.87 1.20 -17.03
N PRO A 161 -5.39 0.12 -16.42
CA PRO A 161 -5.22 -1.25 -16.87
C PRO A 161 -5.59 -1.50 -18.34
#